data_AF-A0A0V0IGE4-F1
#
_entry.id   AF-A0A0V0IGE4-F1
#
_cell.length_a   1.000
_cell.length_b   1.000
_cell.length_c   1.000
_cell.angle_alpha   90.00
_cell.angle_beta   90.00
_cell.angle_gamma   90.00
#
_symmetry.space_group_name_H-M   'P 1'
#
loop_
_entity.id
_entity.type
_entity.pdbx_description
1 polymer ?
#
loop_
_entity_poly.entity_id
_entity_poly.type
_entity_poly.pdbx_seq_one_letter_code
_entity_poly.pdbx_strand_id
1 'polypeptide(L)'
;MLLSLLSDSQLEIRDFSLCCAALASASESTYNQLFWVPNSLSLAAASAFKDLSKAYATMASGNHDLIKFGELDLDFKSLPNDKILAIHLIPQLLPLLKDTIKESAIDKSIDGHEMSAASASVPVAYAIIAAYQFRWFISQVDYPHLGKVCSLVIPCALTALDHWSSEVKGQGMISLIYLAKNVNAAEIGWYEDVILDACCQNIASDDEIWERVVQMSVLMVTFTQKSNPRSIWYEKLLNEMLSHLERQPRNKERRVAWLQHIEPLFNGLGLILLSHFRQLFPLFFRWMHADDDRTVLLVLERIKTIVKLTWIRNSPYIERLVDELVSLFKEAALKIAREEIRKLVLQTIILIQQSKGSQFKAAWDKHKDDPDLTIFHHSLIEQQPAMVVQLGNLV
;
A
#
# COMPACT_ATOMS: atom_id res chain seq x y z
N MET A 1 13.45 3.46 -47.88
CA MET A 1 12.04 3.74 -48.17
C MET A 1 11.08 2.91 -47.30
N LEU A 2 11.23 1.58 -47.21
CA LEU A 2 10.47 0.77 -46.23
C LEU A 2 10.89 1.00 -44.77
N LEU A 3 12.20 1.17 -44.50
CA LEU A 3 12.71 1.53 -43.17
C LEU A 3 12.32 2.94 -42.71
N SER A 4 12.10 3.89 -43.63
CA SER A 4 11.62 5.25 -43.31
C SER A 4 10.11 5.30 -43.08
N LEU A 5 9.34 4.48 -43.80
CA LEU A 5 7.90 4.30 -43.54
C LEU A 5 7.64 3.60 -42.19
N LEU A 6 8.51 2.65 -41.80
CA LEU A 6 8.49 2.03 -40.48
C LEU A 6 8.87 3.01 -39.37
N SER A 7 9.81 3.94 -39.57
CA SER A 7 10.17 4.94 -38.54
C SER A 7 9.08 5.99 -38.32
N ASP A 8 8.43 6.47 -39.39
CA ASP A 8 7.36 7.47 -39.28
C ASP A 8 6.10 6.85 -38.66
N SER A 9 5.74 5.61 -39.05
CA SER A 9 4.63 4.88 -38.45
C SER A 9 4.86 4.57 -36.95
N GLN A 10 6.12 4.38 -36.52
CA GLN A 10 6.44 4.11 -35.11
C GLN A 10 6.25 5.35 -34.23
N LEU A 11 6.55 6.55 -34.74
CA LEU A 11 6.27 7.80 -34.03
C LEU A 11 4.76 8.03 -33.89
N GLU A 12 3.99 7.80 -34.95
CA GLU A 12 2.53 7.90 -34.93
C GLU A 12 1.89 6.89 -33.97
N ILE A 13 2.35 5.64 -33.99
CA ILE A 13 1.90 4.60 -33.04
C ILE A 13 2.22 5.01 -31.60
N ARG A 14 3.43 5.52 -31.36
CA ARG A 14 3.87 6.00 -30.04
C ARG A 14 2.97 7.13 -29.54
N ASP A 15 2.78 8.16 -30.35
CA ASP A 15 2.04 9.37 -29.97
C ASP A 15 0.55 9.07 -29.79
N PHE A 16 -0.03 8.24 -30.66
CA PHE A 16 -1.38 7.74 -30.50
C PHE A 16 -1.54 6.93 -29.21
N SER A 17 -0.57 6.08 -28.88
CA SER A 17 -0.59 5.27 -27.66
C SER A 17 -0.48 6.12 -26.40
N LEU A 18 0.37 7.15 -26.41
CA LEU A 18 0.47 8.13 -25.32
C LEU A 18 -0.83 8.92 -25.16
N CYS A 19 -1.48 9.33 -26.25
CA CYS A 19 -2.78 9.99 -26.22
C CYS A 19 -3.84 9.08 -25.61
N CYS A 20 -3.91 7.81 -26.04
CA CYS A 20 -4.83 6.83 -25.49
C CYS A 20 -4.58 6.62 -23.99
N ALA A 21 -3.32 6.51 -23.57
CA ALA A 21 -2.96 6.35 -22.16
C ALA A 21 -3.38 7.55 -21.30
N ALA A 22 -3.19 8.78 -21.80
CA ALA A 22 -3.61 9.98 -21.10
C ALA A 22 -5.15 10.04 -20.93
N LEU A 23 -5.89 9.73 -21.99
CA LEU A 23 -7.35 9.74 -21.96
C LEU A 23 -7.93 8.59 -21.12
N ALA A 24 -7.36 7.39 -21.24
CA ALA A 24 -7.83 6.21 -20.50
C ALA A 24 -7.52 6.31 -19.01
N SER A 25 -6.41 6.92 -18.62
CA SER A 25 -6.04 7.11 -17.22
C SER A 25 -6.88 8.17 -16.49
N ALA A 26 -7.55 9.06 -17.23
CA ALA A 26 -8.38 10.12 -16.67
C ALA A 26 -9.62 9.61 -15.91
N SER A 27 -10.17 8.44 -16.26
CA SER A 27 -11.37 7.88 -15.60
C SER A 27 -11.17 7.56 -14.12
N GLU A 28 -9.91 7.38 -13.71
CA GLU A 28 -9.52 7.08 -12.33
C GLU A 28 -8.72 8.23 -11.70
N SER A 29 -8.79 9.41 -12.31
CA SER A 29 -8.07 10.59 -11.85
C SER A 29 -8.83 11.32 -10.74
N THR A 30 -8.08 11.78 -9.75
CA THR A 30 -8.54 12.77 -8.76
C THR A 30 -8.12 14.19 -9.13
N TYR A 31 -7.44 14.36 -10.27
CA TYR A 31 -6.87 15.63 -10.70
C TYR A 31 -7.87 16.45 -11.51
N ASN A 32 -8.19 17.65 -11.00
CA ASN A 32 -9.23 18.51 -11.56
C ASN A 32 -9.04 18.85 -13.05
N GLN A 33 -7.80 18.93 -13.54
CA GLN A 33 -7.53 19.25 -14.95
C GLN A 33 -7.77 18.07 -15.90
N LEU A 34 -8.06 16.87 -15.41
CA LEU A 34 -8.45 15.71 -16.22
C LEU A 34 -9.96 15.46 -16.22
N PHE A 35 -10.74 16.20 -15.43
CA PHE A 35 -12.20 16.03 -15.33
C PHE A 35 -12.98 16.43 -16.59
N TRP A 36 -12.34 17.14 -17.53
CA TRP A 36 -12.95 17.42 -18.83
C TRP A 36 -13.07 16.18 -19.71
N VAL A 37 -12.31 15.10 -19.41
CA VAL A 37 -12.36 13.83 -20.16
C VAL A 37 -13.57 13.01 -19.69
N PRO A 38 -14.59 12.81 -20.53
CA PRO A 38 -15.75 12.00 -20.15
C PRO A 38 -15.38 10.51 -20.06
N ASN A 39 -16.03 9.76 -19.17
CA ASN A 39 -15.83 8.30 -19.04
C ASN A 39 -16.00 7.56 -20.37
N SER A 40 -16.92 7.99 -21.23
CA SER A 40 -17.12 7.41 -22.56
C SER A 40 -15.87 7.57 -23.45
N LEU A 41 -15.16 8.69 -23.37
CA LEU A 41 -13.92 8.94 -24.09
C LEU A 41 -12.76 8.13 -23.53
N SER A 42 -12.65 8.02 -22.20
CA SER A 42 -11.64 7.16 -21.56
C SER A 42 -11.80 5.68 -21.97
N LEU A 43 -13.04 5.18 -22.00
CA LEU A 43 -13.35 3.83 -22.46
C LEU A 43 -13.05 3.66 -23.95
N ALA A 44 -13.40 4.65 -24.78
CA ALA A 44 -13.10 4.63 -26.21
C ALA A 44 -11.59 4.61 -26.48
N ALA A 45 -10.80 5.41 -25.74
CA ALA A 45 -9.34 5.42 -25.82
C ALA A 45 -8.73 4.08 -25.44
N ALA A 46 -9.19 3.47 -24.34
CA ALA A 46 -8.75 2.13 -23.94
C ALA A 46 -9.11 1.06 -24.99
N SER A 47 -10.30 1.14 -25.60
CA SER A 47 -10.71 0.24 -26.69
C SER A 47 -9.85 0.44 -27.94
N ALA A 48 -9.62 1.70 -28.34
CA ALA A 48 -8.85 2.02 -29.53
C ALA A 48 -7.40 1.53 -29.42
N PHE A 49 -6.78 1.66 -28.25
CA PHE A 49 -5.46 1.08 -28.00
C PHE A 49 -5.47 -0.46 -28.11
N LYS A 50 -6.48 -1.13 -27.54
CA LYS A 50 -6.60 -2.60 -27.65
C LYS A 50 -6.77 -3.06 -29.09
N ASP A 51 -7.56 -2.33 -29.89
CA ASP A 51 -7.78 -2.67 -31.29
C ASP A 51 -6.52 -2.42 -32.13
N LEU A 52 -5.79 -1.34 -31.86
CA LEU A 52 -4.47 -1.10 -32.46
C LEU A 52 -3.48 -2.22 -32.07
N SER A 53 -3.48 -2.64 -30.81
CA SER A 53 -2.62 -3.72 -30.31
C SER A 53 -2.89 -5.04 -31.02
N LYS A 54 -4.17 -5.39 -31.23
CA LYS A 54 -4.55 -6.58 -32.02
C LYS A 54 -4.12 -6.46 -33.48
N ALA A 55 -4.31 -5.30 -34.11
CA ALA A 55 -3.87 -5.07 -35.49
C ALA A 55 -2.34 -5.20 -35.60
N TYR A 56 -1.60 -4.63 -34.64
CA TYR A 56 -0.16 -4.76 -34.53
C TYR A 56 0.27 -6.23 -34.39
N ALA A 57 -0.40 -7.02 -33.55
CA ALA A 57 -0.14 -8.45 -33.38
C ALA A 57 -0.33 -9.25 -34.69
N THR A 58 -1.37 -8.94 -35.47
CA THR A 58 -1.60 -9.62 -36.76
C THR A 58 -0.50 -9.31 -37.79
N MET A 59 0.01 -8.07 -37.81
CA MET A 59 1.13 -7.69 -38.67
C MET A 59 2.44 -8.35 -38.22
N ALA A 60 2.70 -8.37 -36.91
CA ALA A 60 3.91 -8.97 -36.34
C ALA A 60 3.96 -10.50 -36.53
N SER A 61 2.81 -11.18 -36.55
CA SER A 61 2.73 -12.64 -36.73
C SER A 61 3.23 -13.14 -38.10
N GLY A 62 3.34 -12.25 -39.10
CA GLY A 62 3.90 -12.57 -40.42
C GLY A 62 5.42 -12.49 -40.50
N ASN A 63 6.07 -11.81 -39.54
CA ASN A 63 7.52 -11.71 -39.43
C ASN A 63 7.98 -12.45 -38.18
N HIS A 64 8.33 -13.73 -38.33
CA HIS A 64 8.92 -14.52 -37.26
C HIS A 64 10.32 -14.03 -36.91
N ASP A 65 10.43 -12.95 -36.17
CA ASP A 65 11.67 -12.60 -35.50
C ASP A 65 11.36 -12.12 -34.08
N LEU A 66 12.00 -12.81 -33.12
CA LEU A 66 12.21 -12.31 -31.77
C LEU A 66 12.65 -10.85 -31.87
N ILE A 67 11.81 -9.90 -31.47
CA ILE A 67 12.30 -8.55 -31.25
C ILE A 67 13.16 -8.63 -30.00
N LYS A 68 14.49 -8.65 -30.18
CA LYS A 68 15.46 -8.59 -29.10
C LYS A 68 15.36 -7.24 -28.43
N PHE A 69 14.83 -7.20 -27.21
CA PHE A 69 14.81 -6.00 -26.38
C PHE A 69 16.04 -6.01 -25.47
N GLY A 70 17.19 -5.59 -26.01
CA GLY A 70 18.46 -5.72 -25.28
C GLY A 70 18.74 -7.19 -24.94
N GLU A 71 18.82 -7.52 -23.65
CA GLU A 71 18.99 -8.90 -23.14
C GLU A 71 17.66 -9.64 -22.88
N LEU A 72 16.50 -9.00 -23.09
CA LEU A 72 15.20 -9.58 -22.78
C LEU A 72 14.63 -10.33 -23.99
N ASP A 73 14.76 -11.66 -23.94
CA ASP A 73 14.03 -12.55 -24.86
C ASP A 73 12.56 -12.65 -24.40
N LEU A 74 11.67 -12.00 -25.16
CA LEU A 74 10.22 -12.06 -24.98
C LEU A 74 9.61 -12.96 -26.05
N ASP A 75 9.10 -14.13 -25.65
CA ASP A 75 8.33 -14.99 -26.56
C ASP A 75 6.89 -14.47 -26.68
N PHE A 76 6.65 -13.67 -27.72
CA PHE A 76 5.34 -13.08 -28.04
C PHE A 76 4.27 -14.11 -28.43
N LYS A 77 4.63 -15.37 -28.73
CA LYS A 77 3.64 -16.40 -29.11
C LYS A 77 2.66 -16.74 -27.99
N SER A 78 3.04 -16.46 -26.75
CA SER A 78 2.23 -16.72 -25.55
C SER A 78 1.41 -15.51 -25.07
N LEU A 79 1.58 -14.35 -25.70
CA LEU A 79 1.05 -13.09 -25.20
C LEU A 79 -0.35 -12.79 -25.79
N PRO A 80 -1.32 -12.31 -24.99
CA PRO A 80 -2.59 -11.83 -25.51
C PRO A 80 -2.40 -10.73 -26.55
N ASN A 81 -3.05 -10.88 -27.71
CA ASN A 81 -2.92 -9.95 -28.85
C ASN A 81 -3.24 -8.49 -28.48
N ASP A 82 -4.07 -8.25 -27.46
CA ASP A 82 -4.44 -6.92 -26.99
C ASP A 82 -3.38 -6.26 -26.09
N LYS A 83 -2.36 -7.00 -25.63
CA LYS A 83 -1.30 -6.50 -24.73
C LYS A 83 0.08 -6.37 -25.39
N ILE A 84 0.25 -6.94 -26.57
CA ILE A 84 1.53 -6.97 -27.32
C ILE A 84 2.12 -5.57 -27.49
N LEU A 85 1.30 -4.61 -27.90
CA LEU A 85 1.75 -3.26 -28.18
C LEU A 85 2.27 -2.54 -26.94
N ALA A 86 1.63 -2.72 -25.77
CA ALA A 86 2.07 -2.10 -24.53
C ALA A 86 3.49 -2.58 -24.15
N ILE A 87 3.72 -3.89 -24.22
CA ILE A 87 5.03 -4.48 -23.91
C ILE A 87 6.10 -4.01 -24.90
N HIS A 88 5.75 -3.92 -26.18
CA HIS A 88 6.65 -3.44 -27.22
C HIS A 88 7.06 -1.97 -26.99
N LEU A 89 6.12 -1.12 -26.57
CA LEU A 89 6.36 0.31 -26.42
C LEU A 89 7.06 0.68 -25.09
N ILE A 90 6.96 -0.15 -24.05
CA ILE A 90 7.51 0.15 -22.72
C ILE A 90 8.99 0.59 -22.75
N PRO A 91 9.92 -0.10 -23.44
CA PRO A 91 11.33 0.30 -23.50
C PRO A 91 11.57 1.68 -24.10
N GLN A 92 10.69 2.14 -24.98
CA GLN A 92 10.76 3.46 -25.60
C GLN A 92 10.04 4.51 -24.75
N LEU A 93 8.87 4.17 -24.21
CA LEU A 93 7.99 5.12 -23.54
C LEU A 93 8.42 5.42 -22.10
N LEU A 94 8.84 4.43 -21.32
CA LEU A 94 9.16 4.65 -19.91
C LEU A 94 10.34 5.61 -19.70
N PRO A 95 11.45 5.52 -20.46
CA PRO A 95 12.50 6.53 -20.40
C PRO A 95 12.01 7.93 -20.76
N LEU A 96 11.21 8.05 -21.82
CA LEU A 96 10.63 9.34 -22.24
C LEU A 96 9.75 9.95 -21.14
N LEU A 97 8.84 9.15 -20.56
CA LEU A 97 7.95 9.60 -19.49
C LEU A 97 8.74 9.97 -18.23
N LYS A 98 9.78 9.19 -17.89
CA LYS A 98 10.69 9.50 -16.79
C LYS A 98 11.37 10.85 -17.00
N ASP A 99 11.88 11.12 -18.19
CA ASP A 99 12.55 12.38 -18.51
C ASP A 99 11.56 13.55 -18.42
N THR A 100 10.33 13.40 -18.93
CA THR A 100 9.26 14.41 -18.79
C THR A 100 8.91 14.68 -17.32
N ILE A 101 8.85 13.65 -16.47
CA ILE A 101 8.59 13.82 -15.02
C ILE A 101 9.77 14.54 -14.36
N LYS A 102 11.00 14.22 -14.77
CA LYS A 102 12.23 14.78 -14.20
C LYS A 102 12.40 16.26 -14.56
N GLU A 103 11.95 16.71 -15.74
CA GLU A 103 12.11 18.09 -16.20
C GLU A 103 11.50 19.14 -15.26
N SER A 104 10.34 18.85 -14.65
CA SER A 104 9.72 19.74 -13.66
C SER A 104 10.06 19.40 -12.20
N ALA A 105 10.93 18.40 -11.99
CA ALA A 105 11.39 18.05 -10.65
C ALA A 105 12.39 19.10 -10.13
N ILE A 106 12.36 19.35 -8.82
CA ILE A 106 13.34 20.22 -8.18
C ILE A 106 14.55 19.35 -7.85
N ASP A 107 15.68 19.61 -8.51
CA ASP A 107 16.92 18.89 -8.22
C ASP A 107 17.40 19.24 -6.80
N LYS A 108 17.41 18.24 -5.92
CA LYS A 108 17.92 18.37 -4.54
C LYS A 108 19.43 18.17 -4.45
N SER A 109 20.11 17.87 -5.57
CA SER A 109 21.51 17.42 -5.58
C SER A 109 22.57 18.52 -5.66
N ILE A 110 22.20 19.79 -5.59
CA ILE A 110 23.19 20.88 -5.62
C ILE A 110 23.13 21.66 -4.31
N ASP A 111 24.18 21.49 -3.50
CA ASP A 111 24.59 22.45 -2.46
C ASP A 111 24.84 23.81 -3.13
N GLY A 112 23.79 24.60 -3.25
CA GLY A 112 23.83 25.90 -3.89
C GLY A 112 22.44 26.48 -4.00
N HIS A 113 22.25 27.68 -3.46
CA HIS A 113 21.00 28.44 -3.37
C HIS A 113 20.34 28.84 -4.71
N GLU A 114 20.62 28.13 -5.81
CA GLU A 114 19.98 28.37 -7.11
C GLU A 114 19.01 27.22 -7.40
N MET A 115 17.73 27.43 -7.07
CA MET A 115 16.66 26.75 -7.81
C MET A 115 16.96 26.93 -9.30
N SER A 116 17.22 25.84 -10.03
CA SER A 116 17.44 25.94 -11.47
C SER A 116 16.20 26.59 -12.08
N ALA A 117 16.33 27.85 -12.52
CA ALA A 117 15.22 28.63 -13.08
C ALA A 117 14.55 27.92 -14.28
N ALA A 118 15.22 26.94 -14.88
CA ALA A 118 14.71 26.11 -15.95
C ALA A 118 13.61 25.12 -15.50
N SER A 119 13.75 24.42 -14.36
CA SER A 119 12.72 23.45 -13.92
C SER A 119 11.45 24.14 -13.41
N ALA A 120 11.56 25.39 -12.93
CA ALA A 120 10.42 26.24 -12.60
C ALA A 120 9.64 26.75 -13.83
N SER A 121 10.21 26.65 -15.04
CA SER A 121 9.58 27.11 -16.28
C SER A 121 8.74 26.04 -16.99
N VAL A 122 8.96 24.76 -16.68
CA VAL A 122 8.23 23.64 -17.29
C VAL A 122 6.90 23.44 -16.55
N PRO A 123 5.75 23.47 -17.25
CA PRO A 123 4.45 23.25 -16.62
C PRO A 123 4.37 21.88 -15.94
N VAL A 124 4.07 21.86 -14.64
CA VAL A 124 3.85 20.63 -13.85
C VAL A 124 2.78 19.71 -14.44
N ALA A 125 1.83 20.26 -15.20
CA ALA A 125 0.81 19.51 -15.90
C ALA A 125 1.39 18.43 -16.83
N TYR A 126 2.58 18.67 -17.43
CA TYR A 126 3.23 17.66 -18.26
C TYR A 126 3.74 16.47 -17.45
N ALA A 127 4.37 16.70 -16.30
CA ALA A 127 4.78 15.63 -15.40
C ALA A 127 3.59 14.86 -14.84
N ILE A 128 2.48 15.54 -14.54
CA ILE A 128 1.25 14.88 -14.10
C ILE A 128 0.73 13.96 -15.20
N ILE A 129 0.52 14.46 -16.43
CA ILE A 129 0.07 13.64 -17.56
C ILE A 129 1.01 12.47 -17.79
N ALA A 130 2.33 12.69 -17.76
CA ALA A 130 3.33 11.66 -17.94
C ALA A 130 3.25 10.57 -16.85
N ALA A 131 3.02 10.96 -15.58
CA ALA A 131 2.85 10.02 -14.48
C ALA A 131 1.58 9.17 -14.60
N TYR A 132 0.49 9.78 -15.09
CA TYR A 132 -0.77 9.09 -15.40
C TYR A 132 -0.60 8.10 -16.56
N GLN A 133 0.06 8.51 -17.64
CA GLN A 133 0.41 7.64 -18.77
C GLN A 133 1.28 6.47 -18.31
N PHE A 134 2.31 6.76 -17.51
CA PHE A 134 3.23 5.78 -16.94
C PHE A 134 2.48 4.70 -16.15
N ARG A 135 1.63 5.10 -15.21
CA ARG A 135 0.79 4.19 -14.44
C ARG A 135 -0.08 3.33 -15.36
N TRP A 136 -0.73 3.95 -16.34
CA TRP A 136 -1.66 3.25 -17.22
C TRP A 136 -0.94 2.17 -18.04
N PHE A 137 0.22 2.47 -18.64
CA PHE A 137 0.99 1.48 -19.40
C PHE A 137 1.41 0.29 -18.53
N ILE A 138 1.82 0.53 -17.29
CA ILE A 138 2.18 -0.54 -16.35
C ILE A 138 0.98 -1.45 -16.09
N SER A 139 -0.21 -0.87 -15.90
CA SER A 139 -1.43 -1.64 -15.66
C SER A 139 -1.90 -2.48 -16.86
N GLN A 140 -1.33 -2.27 -18.06
CA GLN A 140 -1.63 -3.09 -19.23
C GLN A 140 -0.79 -4.38 -19.29
N VAL A 141 0.24 -4.52 -18.44
CA VAL A 141 1.16 -5.65 -18.46
C VAL A 141 0.98 -6.52 -17.22
N ASP A 142 0.85 -7.83 -17.44
CA ASP A 142 0.65 -8.81 -16.38
C ASP A 142 1.90 -9.68 -16.16
N TYR A 143 1.88 -10.46 -15.10
CA TYR A 143 2.80 -11.58 -14.89
C TYR A 143 2.75 -12.59 -16.07
N PRO A 144 3.87 -13.12 -16.56
CA PRO A 144 5.26 -12.94 -16.08
C PRO A 144 6.03 -11.79 -16.75
N HIS A 145 5.43 -11.08 -17.70
CA HIS A 145 6.15 -10.09 -18.50
C HIS A 145 6.46 -8.80 -17.73
N LEU A 146 5.63 -8.46 -16.75
CA LEU A 146 5.86 -7.32 -15.88
C LEU A 146 7.21 -7.42 -15.13
N GLY A 147 7.58 -8.62 -14.69
CA GLY A 147 8.87 -8.91 -14.05
C GLY A 147 10.09 -8.57 -14.92
N LYS A 148 9.96 -8.79 -16.23
CA LYS A 148 11.01 -8.52 -17.22
C LYS A 148 11.26 -7.03 -17.44
N VAL A 149 10.26 -6.19 -17.21
CA VAL A 149 10.36 -4.73 -17.41
C VAL A 149 10.59 -3.95 -16.11
N CYS A 150 10.74 -4.63 -14.97
CA CYS A 150 11.02 -4.02 -13.66
C CYS A 150 12.18 -3.03 -13.69
N SER A 151 13.25 -3.33 -14.43
CA SER A 151 14.44 -2.48 -14.54
C SER A 151 14.17 -1.11 -15.18
N LEU A 152 13.08 -0.96 -15.93
CA LEU A 152 12.60 0.30 -16.50
C LEU A 152 11.53 0.94 -15.63
N VAL A 153 10.63 0.11 -15.07
CA VAL A 153 9.51 0.55 -14.24
C VAL A 153 9.99 1.20 -12.95
N ILE A 154 10.91 0.56 -12.23
CA ILE A 154 11.35 0.99 -10.90
C ILE A 154 12.03 2.36 -10.95
N PRO A 155 13.04 2.63 -11.81
CA PRO A 155 13.64 3.96 -11.88
C PRO A 155 12.65 5.07 -12.25
N CYS A 156 11.68 4.79 -13.11
CA CYS A 156 10.64 5.76 -13.48
C CYS A 156 9.70 6.04 -12.29
N ALA A 157 9.28 5.00 -11.56
CA ALA A 157 8.45 5.18 -10.38
C ALA A 157 9.19 5.94 -9.27
N LEU A 158 10.47 5.63 -9.02
CA LEU A 158 11.30 6.36 -8.05
C LEU A 158 11.43 7.84 -8.44
N THR A 159 11.61 8.14 -9.72
CA THR A 159 11.64 9.53 -10.22
C THR A 159 10.31 10.26 -9.93
N ALA A 160 9.18 9.57 -10.05
CA ALA A 160 7.88 10.12 -9.68
C ALA A 160 7.72 10.32 -8.17
N LEU A 161 8.28 9.44 -7.33
CA LEU A 161 8.27 9.58 -5.86
C LEU A 161 9.13 10.74 -5.37
N ASP A 162 10.20 11.08 -6.08
CA ASP A 162 11.08 12.22 -5.75
C ASP A 162 10.50 13.58 -6.16
N HIS A 163 9.46 13.58 -7.01
CA HIS A 163 8.82 14.79 -7.50
C HIS A 163 8.10 15.55 -6.37
N TRP A 164 8.06 16.88 -6.42
CA TRP A 164 7.46 17.70 -5.35
C TRP A 164 5.92 17.68 -5.34
N SER A 165 5.27 17.47 -6.50
CA SER A 165 3.81 17.37 -6.62
C SER A 165 3.27 16.06 -6.02
N SER A 166 2.30 16.18 -5.12
CA SER A 166 1.56 15.05 -4.51
C SER A 166 0.93 14.14 -5.57
N GLU A 167 0.36 14.71 -6.63
CA GLU A 167 -0.30 13.96 -7.70
C GLU A 167 0.68 13.04 -8.45
N VAL A 168 1.86 13.55 -8.81
CA VAL A 168 2.91 12.77 -9.48
C VAL A 168 3.41 11.64 -8.58
N LYS A 169 3.69 11.95 -7.31
CA LYS A 169 4.06 10.95 -6.31
C LYS A 169 3.00 9.85 -6.19
N GLY A 170 1.74 10.25 -6.11
CA GLY A 170 0.60 9.35 -6.00
C GLY A 170 0.55 8.33 -7.13
N GLN A 171 0.74 8.76 -8.39
CA GLN A 171 0.78 7.85 -9.53
C GLN A 171 1.99 6.90 -9.47
N GLY A 172 3.16 7.39 -9.06
CA GLY A 172 4.35 6.56 -8.80
C GLY A 172 4.10 5.47 -7.75
N MET A 173 3.42 5.82 -6.66
CA MET A 173 3.03 4.87 -5.60
C MET A 173 2.08 3.80 -6.12
N ILE A 174 1.08 4.17 -6.94
CA ILE A 174 0.14 3.20 -7.54
C ILE A 174 0.89 2.21 -8.43
N SER A 175 1.82 2.70 -9.25
CA SER A 175 2.65 1.85 -10.12
C SER A 175 3.46 0.83 -9.33
N LEU A 176 4.07 1.26 -8.21
CA LEU A 176 4.81 0.38 -7.31
C LEU A 176 3.89 -0.61 -6.58
N ILE A 177 2.72 -0.19 -6.12
CA ILE A 177 1.71 -1.07 -5.53
C ILE A 177 1.26 -2.14 -6.54
N TYR A 178 1.02 -1.75 -7.80
CA TYR A 178 0.67 -2.67 -8.87
C TYR A 178 1.81 -3.67 -9.11
N LEU A 179 3.05 -3.20 -9.14
CA LEU A 179 4.22 -4.05 -9.29
C LEU A 179 4.27 -5.12 -8.20
N ALA A 180 4.25 -4.74 -6.93
CA ALA A 180 4.34 -5.66 -5.80
C ALA A 180 3.18 -6.68 -5.71
N LYS A 181 2.02 -6.38 -6.31
CA LYS A 181 0.89 -7.33 -6.39
C LYS A 181 0.99 -8.34 -7.54
N ASN A 182 1.81 -8.05 -8.56
CA ASN A 182 1.79 -8.78 -9.83
C ASN A 182 3.16 -9.34 -10.24
N VAL A 183 4.21 -9.14 -9.45
CA VAL A 183 5.55 -9.70 -9.71
C VAL A 183 6.03 -10.59 -8.59
N ASN A 184 7.05 -11.40 -8.84
CA ASN A 184 7.70 -12.17 -7.78
C ASN A 184 8.73 -11.29 -7.04
N ALA A 185 8.88 -11.47 -5.73
CA ALA A 185 9.82 -10.69 -4.92
C ALA A 185 11.27 -10.76 -5.44
N ALA A 186 11.66 -11.89 -6.05
CA ALA A 186 12.98 -12.06 -6.64
C ALA A 186 13.28 -11.08 -7.80
N GLU A 187 12.24 -10.62 -8.51
CA GLU A 187 12.37 -9.74 -9.68
C GLU A 187 12.69 -8.29 -9.28
N ILE A 188 12.41 -7.91 -8.04
CA ILE A 188 12.70 -6.56 -7.52
C ILE A 188 13.84 -6.52 -6.50
N GLY A 189 14.44 -7.68 -6.16
CA GLY A 189 15.40 -7.80 -5.07
C GLY A 189 16.61 -6.86 -5.17
N TRP A 190 17.06 -6.54 -6.39
CA TRP A 190 18.17 -5.61 -6.64
C TRP A 190 17.84 -4.15 -6.29
N TYR A 191 16.56 -3.80 -6.15
CA TYR A 191 16.08 -2.45 -5.88
C TYR A 191 15.50 -2.30 -4.46
N GLU A 192 15.57 -3.36 -3.65
CA GLU A 192 14.95 -3.43 -2.33
C GLU A 192 15.27 -2.23 -1.46
N ASP A 193 16.55 -1.95 -1.21
CA ASP A 193 16.96 -0.87 -0.32
C ASP A 193 16.54 0.50 -0.85
N VAL A 194 16.63 0.72 -2.16
CA VAL A 194 16.28 2.02 -2.79
C VAL A 194 14.78 2.27 -2.71
N ILE A 195 13.96 1.24 -2.94
CA ILE A 195 12.49 1.34 -2.83
C ILE A 195 12.09 1.60 -1.38
N LEU A 196 12.68 0.88 -0.43
CA LEU A 196 12.31 1.02 0.99
C LEU A 196 12.81 2.35 1.58
N ASP A 197 13.94 2.87 1.11
CA ASP A 197 14.37 4.21 1.47
C ASP A 197 13.41 5.27 0.92
N ALA A 198 13.00 5.15 -0.36
CA ALA A 198 11.99 6.03 -0.94
C ALA A 198 10.64 5.95 -0.19
N CYS A 199 10.26 4.78 0.32
CA CYS A 199 9.09 4.64 1.20
C CYS A 199 9.26 5.48 2.47
N CYS A 200 10.40 5.38 3.16
CA CYS A 200 10.69 6.14 4.37
C CYS A 200 10.63 7.66 4.14
N GLN A 201 11.28 8.13 3.07
CA GLN A 201 11.31 9.55 2.73
C GLN A 201 9.91 10.12 2.42
N ASN A 202 9.02 9.29 1.88
CA ASN A 202 7.67 9.72 1.52
C ASN A 202 6.65 9.66 2.66
N ILE A 203 6.94 8.99 3.79
CA ILE A 203 6.08 9.01 5.00
C ILE A 203 5.87 10.45 5.50
N ALA A 204 6.85 11.34 5.31
CA ALA A 204 6.74 12.74 5.70
C ALA A 204 5.97 13.64 4.72
N SER A 205 5.37 13.08 3.66
CA SER A 205 4.70 13.86 2.61
C SER A 205 3.30 14.35 3.00
N ASP A 206 2.68 15.10 2.08
CA ASP A 206 1.36 15.70 2.23
C ASP A 206 0.23 14.70 2.57
N ASP A 207 -0.83 15.23 3.18
CA ASP A 207 -2.01 14.47 3.61
C ASP A 207 -2.70 13.73 2.47
N GLU A 208 -2.73 14.32 1.27
CA GLU A 208 -3.44 13.81 0.10
C GLU A 208 -2.96 12.42 -0.35
N ILE A 209 -1.69 12.10 -0.11
CA ILE A 209 -1.10 10.83 -0.55
C ILE A 209 -0.88 9.85 0.60
N TRP A 210 -1.25 10.22 1.83
CA TRP A 210 -0.95 9.43 3.02
C TRP A 210 -1.44 7.97 2.91
N GLU A 211 -2.66 7.74 2.44
CA GLU A 211 -3.18 6.38 2.27
C GLU A 211 -2.32 5.55 1.31
N ARG A 212 -1.93 6.15 0.18
CA ARG A 212 -1.08 5.48 -0.82
C ARG A 212 0.32 5.24 -0.27
N VAL A 213 0.88 6.17 0.50
CA VAL A 213 2.19 6.04 1.16
C VAL A 213 2.19 4.87 2.13
N VAL A 214 1.20 4.79 3.01
CA VAL A 214 1.08 3.68 3.98
C VAL A 214 0.92 2.36 3.22
N GLN A 215 -0.01 2.29 2.26
CA GLN A 215 -0.28 1.07 1.50
C GLN A 215 0.98 0.59 0.76
N MET A 216 1.67 1.49 0.04
CA MET A 216 2.89 1.17 -0.67
C MET A 216 3.98 0.70 0.30
N SER A 217 4.21 1.43 1.39
CA SER A 217 5.28 1.13 2.35
C SER A 217 5.09 -0.24 2.99
N VAL A 218 3.87 -0.54 3.47
CA VAL A 218 3.57 -1.84 4.09
C VAL A 218 3.68 -2.95 3.06
N LEU A 219 3.14 -2.76 1.85
CA LEU A 219 3.21 -3.76 0.80
C LEU A 219 4.66 -4.03 0.38
N MET A 220 5.47 -2.98 0.18
CA MET A 220 6.85 -3.14 -0.25
C MET A 220 7.72 -3.82 0.79
N VAL A 221 7.64 -3.42 2.06
CA VAL A 221 8.45 -4.07 3.10
C VAL A 221 8.05 -5.53 3.30
N THR A 222 6.75 -5.84 3.29
CA THR A 222 6.28 -7.22 3.45
C THR A 222 6.57 -8.08 2.23
N PHE A 223 6.61 -7.49 1.03
CA PHE A 223 6.94 -8.17 -0.21
C PHE A 223 8.43 -8.47 -0.35
N THR A 224 9.30 -7.51 -0.03
CA THR A 224 10.77 -7.67 -0.14
C THR A 224 11.36 -8.43 1.04
N GLN A 225 11.07 -7.98 2.27
CA GLN A 225 11.62 -8.57 3.50
C GLN A 225 10.94 -9.88 3.89
N LYS A 226 9.77 -10.18 3.30
CA LYS A 226 8.94 -11.34 3.65
C LYS A 226 8.74 -11.40 5.17
N SER A 227 8.75 -12.58 5.76
CA SER A 227 8.64 -12.79 7.21
C SER A 227 10.00 -12.73 7.93
N ASN A 228 10.91 -11.82 7.53
CA ASN A 228 12.14 -11.56 8.28
C ASN A 228 11.91 -10.45 9.33
N PRO A 229 11.54 -10.79 10.58
CA PRO A 229 11.25 -9.79 11.61
C PRO A 229 12.50 -8.97 11.98
N ARG A 230 13.71 -9.49 11.74
CA ARG A 230 14.98 -8.81 12.06
C ARG A 230 15.42 -7.80 11.01
N SER A 231 14.65 -7.62 9.93
CA SER A 231 14.98 -6.59 8.95
C SER A 231 14.85 -5.21 9.58
N ILE A 232 15.89 -4.40 9.43
CA ILE A 232 15.92 -3.00 9.89
C ILE A 232 14.81 -2.16 9.24
N TRP A 233 14.34 -2.57 8.06
CA TRP A 233 13.32 -1.85 7.30
C TRP A 233 11.95 -1.90 7.95
N TYR A 234 11.60 -3.01 8.62
CA TYR A 234 10.36 -3.11 9.39
C TYR A 234 10.33 -2.09 10.53
N GLU A 235 11.43 -2.02 11.29
CA GLU A 235 11.57 -1.09 12.41
C GLU A 235 11.58 0.37 11.93
N LYS A 236 12.40 0.68 10.91
CA LYS A 236 12.51 2.03 10.34
C LYS A 236 11.15 2.54 9.85
N LEU A 237 10.44 1.77 9.03
CA LEU A 237 9.13 2.20 8.49
C LEU A 237 8.06 2.34 9.57
N LEU A 238 8.00 1.41 10.53
CA LEU A 238 7.03 1.50 11.63
C LEU A 238 7.29 2.74 12.48
N ASN A 239 8.55 3.01 12.86
CA ASN A 239 8.91 4.17 13.66
C ASN A 239 8.60 5.49 12.96
N GLU A 240 8.88 5.59 11.66
CA GLU A 240 8.51 6.78 10.88
C GLU A 240 7.00 6.98 10.86
N MET A 241 6.21 5.94 10.53
CA MET A 241 4.75 6.05 10.52
C MET A 241 4.19 6.45 11.89
N LEU A 242 4.67 5.83 12.98
CA LEU A 242 4.23 6.12 14.34
C LEU A 242 4.60 7.56 14.74
N SER A 243 5.82 8.01 14.44
CA SER A 243 6.25 9.39 14.70
C SER A 243 5.34 10.41 14.02
N HIS A 244 4.87 10.12 12.79
CA HIS A 244 3.93 10.97 12.08
C HIS A 244 2.51 10.95 12.68
N LEU A 245 2.04 9.80 13.14
CA LEU A 245 0.74 9.65 13.79
C LEU A 245 0.70 10.30 15.19
N GLU A 246 1.80 10.25 15.93
CA GLU A 246 1.94 10.89 17.24
C GLU A 246 1.86 12.41 17.18
N ARG A 247 2.34 13.02 16.09
CA ARG A 247 2.24 14.48 15.86
C ARG A 247 0.80 14.94 15.59
N GLN A 248 0.00 14.12 14.90
CA GLN A 248 -1.38 14.46 14.53
C GLN A 248 -2.39 13.34 14.83
N PRO A 249 -2.54 12.95 16.11
CA PRO A 249 -3.30 11.77 16.49
C PRO A 249 -4.82 11.93 16.32
N ARG A 250 -5.31 13.16 16.13
CA ARG A 250 -6.73 13.46 15.91
C ARG A 250 -7.13 13.46 14.44
N ASN A 251 -6.18 13.42 13.51
CA ASN A 251 -6.48 13.37 12.08
C ASN A 251 -7.15 12.02 11.74
N LYS A 252 -8.41 12.07 11.33
CA LYS A 252 -9.24 10.88 11.07
C LYS A 252 -8.77 10.10 9.84
N GLU A 253 -8.50 10.79 8.76
CA GLU A 253 -8.09 10.17 7.50
C GLU A 253 -6.76 9.45 7.68
N ARG A 254 -5.80 10.08 8.37
CA ARG A 254 -4.50 9.46 8.66
C ARG A 254 -4.60 8.18 9.47
N ARG A 255 -5.32 8.22 10.59
CA ARG A 255 -5.45 7.04 11.46
C ARG A 255 -6.19 5.90 10.76
N VAL A 256 -7.27 6.20 10.01
CA VAL A 256 -8.05 5.18 9.31
C VAL A 256 -7.21 4.51 8.22
N ALA A 257 -6.53 5.29 7.39
CA ALA A 257 -5.64 4.79 6.35
C ALA A 257 -4.52 3.91 6.93
N TRP A 258 -3.89 4.34 8.03
CA TRP A 258 -2.86 3.56 8.69
C TRP A 258 -3.38 2.24 9.25
N LEU A 259 -4.45 2.28 10.04
CA LEU A 259 -5.04 1.08 10.64
C LEU A 259 -5.52 0.07 9.60
N GLN A 260 -6.04 0.55 8.47
CA GLN A 260 -6.51 -0.28 7.36
C GLN A 260 -5.38 -1.11 6.73
N HIS A 261 -4.17 -0.56 6.65
CA HIS A 261 -3.07 -1.18 5.90
C HIS A 261 -1.96 -1.79 6.77
N ILE A 262 -1.88 -1.51 8.08
CA ILE A 262 -0.70 -1.87 8.89
C ILE A 262 -0.57 -3.36 9.25
N GLU A 263 -1.65 -4.14 9.23
CA GLU A 263 -1.63 -5.53 9.75
C GLU A 263 -0.58 -6.47 9.12
N PRO A 264 -0.34 -6.47 7.79
CA PRO A 264 0.74 -7.25 7.21
C PRO A 264 2.12 -6.92 7.81
N LEU A 265 2.37 -5.65 8.13
CA LEU A 265 3.61 -5.22 8.78
C LEU A 265 3.71 -5.82 10.19
N PHE A 266 2.61 -5.79 10.96
CA PHE A 266 2.56 -6.44 12.27
C PHE A 266 2.84 -7.94 12.18
N ASN A 267 2.26 -8.63 11.21
CA ASN A 267 2.52 -10.05 10.99
C ASN A 267 4.00 -10.33 10.64
N GLY A 268 4.66 -9.43 9.90
CA GLY A 268 6.09 -9.49 9.59
C GLY A 268 6.99 -9.34 10.82
N LEU A 269 6.65 -8.41 11.73
CA LEU A 269 7.40 -8.17 12.98
C LEU A 269 7.16 -9.23 14.07
N GLY A 270 5.93 -9.73 14.18
CA GLY A 270 5.53 -10.71 15.18
C GLY A 270 5.86 -10.28 16.62
N LEU A 271 6.70 -11.04 17.32
CA LEU A 271 7.08 -10.78 18.71
C LEU A 271 7.84 -9.47 18.91
N ILE A 272 8.51 -8.95 17.88
CA ILE A 272 9.29 -7.72 17.99
C ILE A 272 8.39 -6.51 18.26
N LEU A 273 7.08 -6.58 17.95
CA LEU A 273 6.10 -5.55 18.28
C LEU A 273 6.10 -5.14 19.76
N LEU A 274 6.54 -6.02 20.67
CA LEU A 274 6.70 -5.71 22.09
C LEU A 274 7.54 -4.45 22.35
N SER A 275 8.57 -4.17 21.54
CA SER A 275 9.41 -2.97 21.68
C SER A 275 8.64 -1.68 21.35
N HIS A 276 7.62 -1.76 20.48
CA HIS A 276 6.83 -0.63 20.02
C HIS A 276 5.57 -0.37 20.86
N PHE A 277 5.32 -1.18 21.90
CA PHE A 277 4.14 -1.02 22.75
C PHE A 277 4.02 0.37 23.37
N ARG A 278 5.14 1.01 23.69
CA ARG A 278 5.18 2.36 24.27
C ARG A 278 4.62 3.43 23.33
N GLN A 279 4.72 3.24 22.02
CA GLN A 279 4.19 4.17 21.01
C GLN A 279 2.78 3.73 20.56
N LEU A 280 2.58 2.42 20.36
CA LEU A 280 1.33 1.85 19.86
C LEU A 280 0.16 1.99 20.83
N PHE A 281 0.33 1.57 22.09
CA PHE A 281 -0.80 1.52 23.03
C PHE A 281 -1.38 2.90 23.37
N PRO A 282 -0.59 3.97 23.58
CA PRO A 282 -1.15 5.30 23.77
C PRO A 282 -2.03 5.78 22.61
N LEU A 283 -1.64 5.49 21.37
CA LEU A 283 -2.45 5.79 20.18
C LEU A 283 -3.73 4.96 20.17
N PHE A 284 -3.62 3.66 20.42
CA PHE A 284 -4.79 2.78 20.46
C PHE A 284 -5.79 3.15 21.54
N PHE A 285 -5.36 3.43 22.77
CA PHE A 285 -6.26 3.85 23.83
C PHE A 285 -6.99 5.14 23.46
N ARG A 286 -6.30 6.08 22.80
CA ARG A 286 -6.94 7.30 22.31
C ARG A 286 -7.96 7.03 21.20
N TRP A 287 -7.64 6.16 20.24
CA TRP A 287 -8.48 5.90 19.08
C TRP A 287 -9.61 4.91 19.35
N MET A 288 -9.48 4.08 20.38
CA MET A 288 -10.52 3.16 20.84
C MET A 288 -11.81 3.89 21.24
N HIS A 289 -11.68 5.12 21.75
CA HIS A 289 -12.80 5.98 22.16
C HIS A 289 -13.06 7.11 21.16
N ALA A 290 -12.65 6.94 19.90
CA ALA A 290 -12.95 7.92 18.86
C ALA A 290 -14.46 8.00 18.57
N ASP A 291 -14.92 9.16 18.09
CA ASP A 291 -16.34 9.39 17.80
C ASP A 291 -16.86 8.49 16.68
N ASP A 292 -16.02 8.14 15.70
CA ASP A 292 -16.39 7.34 14.54
C ASP A 292 -16.15 5.83 14.71
N ASP A 293 -17.19 5.05 14.43
CA ASP A 293 -17.18 3.58 14.57
C ASP A 293 -16.12 2.90 13.71
N ARG A 294 -15.79 3.46 12.54
CA ARG A 294 -14.77 2.91 11.63
C ARG A 294 -13.39 2.87 12.29
N THR A 295 -12.99 3.95 12.96
CA THR A 295 -11.73 3.98 13.71
C THR A 295 -11.76 2.93 14.83
N VAL A 296 -12.84 2.89 15.62
CA VAL A 296 -12.96 1.96 16.76
C VAL A 296 -12.82 0.50 16.32
N LEU A 297 -13.54 0.09 15.28
CA LEU A 297 -13.48 -1.26 14.74
C LEU A 297 -12.07 -1.63 14.27
N LEU A 298 -11.43 -0.75 13.48
CA LEU A 298 -10.09 -0.97 12.98
C LEU A 298 -9.06 -1.07 14.12
N VAL A 299 -9.15 -0.23 15.14
CA VAL A 299 -8.29 -0.30 16.34
C VAL A 299 -8.45 -1.64 17.05
N LEU A 300 -9.68 -2.09 17.28
CA LEU A 300 -9.94 -3.37 17.94
C LEU A 300 -9.37 -4.55 17.15
N GLU A 301 -9.50 -4.55 15.83
CA GLU A 301 -8.88 -5.55 14.96
C GLU A 301 -7.34 -5.54 15.10
N ARG A 302 -6.73 -4.34 15.06
CA ARG A 302 -5.27 -4.21 15.20
C ARG A 302 -4.78 -4.66 16.58
N ILE A 303 -5.48 -4.29 17.65
CA ILE A 303 -5.17 -4.76 19.01
C ILE A 303 -5.26 -6.27 19.06
N LYS A 304 -6.35 -6.87 18.59
CA LYS A 304 -6.52 -8.33 18.57
C LYS A 304 -5.37 -9.02 17.83
N THR A 305 -4.93 -8.49 16.69
CA THR A 305 -3.75 -8.99 15.97
C THR A 305 -2.48 -8.89 16.83
N ILE A 306 -2.22 -7.76 17.48
CA ILE A 306 -1.08 -7.60 18.38
C ILE A 306 -1.14 -8.58 19.56
N VAL A 307 -2.31 -8.73 20.20
CA VAL A 307 -2.50 -9.69 21.30
C VAL A 307 -2.17 -11.11 20.82
N LYS A 308 -2.67 -11.50 19.64
CA LYS A 308 -2.44 -12.82 19.05
C LYS A 308 -0.96 -13.07 18.75
N LEU A 309 -0.26 -12.08 18.19
CA LEU A 309 1.15 -12.21 17.79
C LEU A 309 2.09 -12.20 19.01
N THR A 310 1.80 -11.38 20.01
CA THR A 310 2.72 -11.11 21.12
C THR A 310 2.38 -11.86 22.40
N TRP A 311 1.15 -12.38 22.50
CA TRP A 311 0.57 -12.90 23.75
C TRP A 311 0.64 -11.87 24.90
N ILE A 312 0.76 -10.58 24.56
CA ILE A 312 0.99 -9.43 25.44
C ILE A 312 2.04 -9.74 26.54
N ARG A 313 3.09 -10.50 26.19
CA ARG A 313 4.10 -10.92 27.16
C ARG A 313 4.75 -9.70 27.82
N ASN A 314 4.86 -9.73 29.15
CA ASN A 314 5.52 -8.70 29.95
C ASN A 314 5.07 -7.24 29.68
N SER A 315 3.82 -7.01 29.27
CA SER A 315 3.32 -5.66 29.02
C SER A 315 2.78 -5.00 30.29
N PRO A 316 3.16 -3.75 30.58
CA PRO A 316 2.54 -2.96 31.65
C PRO A 316 1.12 -2.50 31.29
N TYR A 317 0.67 -2.70 30.05
CA TYR A 317 -0.59 -2.17 29.55
C TYR A 317 -1.78 -3.12 29.72
N ILE A 318 -1.60 -4.33 30.29
CA ILE A 318 -2.67 -5.34 30.38
C ILE A 318 -3.85 -4.82 31.21
N GLU A 319 -3.58 -4.29 32.40
CA GLU A 319 -4.64 -3.80 33.29
C GLU A 319 -5.45 -2.70 32.61
N ARG A 320 -4.75 -1.66 32.11
CA ARG A 320 -5.38 -0.58 31.38
C ARG A 320 -6.13 -1.06 30.15
N LEU A 321 -5.59 -2.02 29.40
CA LEU A 321 -6.27 -2.56 28.22
C LEU A 321 -7.59 -3.23 28.58
N VAL A 322 -7.63 -4.00 29.68
CA VAL A 322 -8.89 -4.60 30.17
C VAL A 322 -9.89 -3.51 30.55
N ASP A 323 -9.45 -2.46 31.23
CA ASP A 323 -10.31 -1.34 31.64
C ASP A 323 -10.91 -0.59 30.45
N GLU A 324 -10.08 -0.23 29.47
CA GLU A 324 -10.51 0.51 28.29
C GLU A 324 -11.45 -0.35 27.43
N LEU A 325 -11.19 -1.65 27.31
CA LEU A 325 -12.09 -2.60 26.62
C LEU A 325 -13.45 -2.73 27.33
N VAL A 326 -13.47 -2.78 28.66
CA VAL A 326 -14.71 -2.80 29.45
C VAL A 326 -15.47 -1.48 29.30
N SER A 327 -14.78 -0.33 29.36
CA SER A 327 -15.40 0.98 29.12
C SER A 327 -16.01 1.05 27.73
N LEU A 328 -15.28 0.61 26.71
CA LEU A 328 -15.75 0.60 25.33
C LEU A 328 -16.97 -0.30 25.15
N PHE A 329 -17.03 -1.46 25.81
CA PHE A 329 -18.19 -2.35 25.74
C PHE A 329 -19.49 -1.67 26.16
N LYS A 330 -19.41 -0.84 27.22
CA LYS A 330 -20.52 -0.05 27.73
C LYS A 330 -20.84 1.10 26.79
N GLU A 331 -19.83 1.88 26.39
CA GLU A 331 -19.96 3.00 25.45
C GLU A 331 -20.53 2.59 24.09
N ALA A 332 -20.28 1.35 23.66
CA ALA A 332 -20.83 0.79 22.43
C ALA A 332 -22.36 0.80 22.39
N ALA A 333 -23.06 0.94 23.54
CA ALA A 333 -24.50 1.14 23.57
C ALA A 333 -24.96 2.38 22.78
N LEU A 334 -24.09 3.40 22.64
CA LEU A 334 -24.36 4.64 21.93
C LEU A 334 -23.84 4.65 20.48
N LYS A 335 -23.20 3.58 20.03
CA LYS A 335 -22.55 3.46 18.71
C LYS A 335 -23.48 2.78 17.71
N ILE A 336 -23.29 3.06 16.41
CA ILE A 336 -24.11 2.45 15.34
C ILE A 336 -23.68 1.00 15.16
N ALA A 337 -22.37 0.73 15.08
CA ALA A 337 -21.76 -0.59 14.97
C ALA A 337 -21.62 -1.30 16.33
N ARG A 338 -22.62 -1.12 17.21
CA ARG A 338 -22.65 -1.62 18.59
C ARG A 338 -22.27 -3.10 18.70
N GLU A 339 -22.92 -3.94 17.91
CA GLU A 339 -22.80 -5.40 18.05
C GLU A 339 -21.44 -5.90 17.56
N GLU A 340 -20.90 -5.30 16.50
CA GLU A 340 -19.58 -5.57 15.96
C GLU A 340 -18.48 -5.16 16.95
N ILE A 341 -18.60 -3.97 17.54
CA ILE A 341 -17.68 -3.46 18.56
C ILE A 341 -17.69 -4.40 19.77
N ARG A 342 -18.86 -4.72 20.32
CA ARG A 342 -19.00 -5.61 21.48
C ARG A 342 -18.45 -7.01 21.21
N LYS A 343 -18.68 -7.55 20.01
CA LYS A 343 -18.13 -8.85 19.58
C LYS A 343 -16.60 -8.83 19.53
N LEU A 344 -16.00 -7.78 18.95
CA LEU A 344 -14.54 -7.66 18.88
C LEU A 344 -13.91 -7.47 20.27
N VAL A 345 -14.55 -6.69 21.14
CA VAL A 345 -14.14 -6.53 22.54
C VAL A 345 -14.15 -7.88 23.25
N LEU A 346 -15.26 -8.63 23.15
CA LEU A 346 -15.38 -9.97 23.75
C LEU A 346 -14.28 -10.92 23.28
N GLN A 347 -14.07 -11.00 21.97
CA GLN A 347 -13.01 -11.84 21.39
C GLN A 347 -11.62 -11.43 21.88
N THR A 348 -11.37 -10.14 22.04
CA THR A 348 -10.08 -9.63 22.51
C THR A 348 -9.88 -9.95 24.00
N ILE A 349 -10.89 -9.77 24.84
CA ILE A 349 -10.84 -10.12 26.27
C ILE A 349 -10.60 -11.62 26.47
N ILE A 350 -11.30 -12.47 25.72
CA ILE A 350 -11.08 -13.93 25.75
C ILE A 350 -9.62 -14.27 25.41
N LEU A 351 -9.07 -13.64 24.38
CA LEU A 351 -7.68 -13.86 23.98
C LEU A 351 -6.68 -13.38 25.05
N ILE A 352 -6.97 -12.28 25.74
CA ILE A 352 -6.17 -11.80 26.88
C ILE A 352 -6.24 -12.80 28.04
N GLN A 353 -7.44 -13.32 28.38
CA GLN A 353 -7.60 -14.33 29.42
C GLN A 353 -6.75 -15.57 29.12
N GLN A 354 -6.84 -16.09 27.90
CA GLN A 354 -6.08 -17.26 27.43
C GLN A 354 -4.56 -17.04 27.51
N SER A 355 -4.09 -15.81 27.34
CA SER A 355 -2.65 -15.51 27.34
C SER A 355 -2.06 -15.21 28.72
N LYS A 356 -2.87 -14.77 29.70
CA LYS A 356 -2.36 -14.15 30.93
C LYS A 356 -2.91 -14.67 32.25
N GLY A 357 -3.90 -15.56 32.25
CA GLY A 357 -4.35 -16.30 33.43
C GLY A 357 -4.52 -15.43 34.69
N SER A 358 -3.60 -15.53 35.65
CA SER A 358 -3.63 -14.81 36.93
C SER A 358 -3.50 -13.28 36.81
N GLN A 359 -2.69 -12.76 35.86
CA GLN A 359 -2.57 -11.31 35.62
C GLN A 359 -3.87 -10.74 35.05
N PHE A 360 -4.53 -11.49 34.16
CA PHE A 360 -5.86 -11.12 33.68
C PHE A 360 -6.87 -11.14 34.82
N LYS A 361 -6.85 -12.19 35.66
CA LYS A 361 -7.78 -12.31 36.78
C LYS A 361 -7.70 -11.12 37.73
N ALA A 362 -6.49 -10.68 38.10
CA ALA A 362 -6.30 -9.49 38.93
C ALA A 362 -6.88 -8.21 38.29
N ALA A 363 -6.70 -8.03 36.98
CA ALA A 363 -7.28 -6.89 36.26
C ALA A 363 -8.80 -7.00 36.07
N TRP A 364 -9.33 -8.22 35.95
CA TRP A 364 -10.76 -8.51 35.74
C TRP A 364 -11.57 -8.50 37.03
N ASP A 365 -10.98 -8.86 38.16
CA ASP A 365 -11.70 -9.06 39.44
C ASP A 365 -12.45 -7.79 39.89
N LYS A 366 -11.96 -6.60 39.56
CA LYS A 366 -12.65 -5.32 39.85
C LYS A 366 -13.92 -5.07 39.04
N HIS A 367 -14.10 -5.78 37.93
CA HIS A 367 -15.27 -5.67 37.04
C HIS A 367 -16.26 -6.83 37.23
N LYS A 368 -15.97 -7.76 38.14
CA LYS A 368 -16.69 -9.04 38.23
C LYS A 368 -18.15 -8.92 38.71
N ASP A 369 -18.48 -7.85 39.41
CA ASP A 369 -19.81 -7.62 39.95
C ASP A 369 -20.65 -6.68 39.07
N ASP A 370 -20.17 -6.37 37.87
CA ASP A 370 -20.82 -5.44 36.96
C ASP A 370 -21.98 -6.10 36.19
N PRO A 371 -23.23 -5.64 36.35
CA PRO A 371 -24.39 -6.24 35.70
C PRO A 371 -24.35 -6.12 34.16
N ASP A 372 -23.67 -5.09 33.63
CA ASP A 372 -23.56 -4.87 32.19
C ASP A 372 -22.61 -5.87 31.50
N LEU A 373 -21.85 -6.65 32.29
CA LEU A 373 -20.83 -7.58 31.81
C LEU A 373 -21.22 -9.06 31.94
N THR A 374 -22.49 -9.36 32.24
CA THR A 374 -23.04 -10.74 32.34
C THR A 374 -22.65 -11.67 31.18
N ILE A 375 -22.58 -11.16 29.95
CA ILE A 375 -22.14 -11.90 28.76
C ILE A 375 -20.69 -12.39 28.86
N PHE A 376 -19.80 -11.59 29.48
CA PHE A 376 -18.43 -11.99 29.73
C PHE A 376 -18.35 -13.09 30.78
N HIS A 377 -19.17 -13.04 31.83
CA HIS A 377 -19.17 -14.06 32.87
C HIS A 377 -19.46 -15.45 32.31
N HIS A 378 -20.50 -15.59 31.48
CA HIS A 378 -20.80 -16.87 30.82
C HIS A 378 -19.65 -17.33 29.92
N SER A 379 -19.13 -16.44 29.08
CA SER A 379 -18.08 -16.75 28.11
C SER A 379 -16.73 -17.12 28.75
N LEU A 380 -16.37 -16.44 29.84
CA LEU A 380 -15.10 -16.65 30.56
C LEU A 380 -15.16 -17.88 31.49
N ILE A 381 -16.35 -18.24 31.98
CA ILE A 381 -16.57 -19.43 32.81
C ILE A 381 -16.66 -20.70 31.95
N GLU A 382 -17.35 -20.68 30.80
CA GLU A 382 -17.46 -21.84 29.90
C GLU A 382 -16.12 -22.31 29.32
N GLN A 383 -15.11 -21.42 29.23
CA GLN A 383 -13.77 -21.78 28.77
C GLN A 383 -12.84 -22.30 29.88
N GLN A 384 -13.16 -22.12 31.16
CA GLN A 384 -12.42 -22.72 32.28
C GLN A 384 -12.46 -24.27 32.31
N PRO A 385 -13.60 -24.96 32.10
CA PRO A 385 -13.64 -26.42 32.14
C PRO A 385 -12.96 -27.09 30.93
N ALA A 386 -12.83 -26.40 29.78
CA ALA A 386 -12.12 -26.94 28.62
C ALA A 386 -10.59 -27.05 28.84
N MET A 387 -10.02 -26.20 29.70
CA MET A 387 -8.59 -26.26 30.07
C MET A 387 -8.26 -27.39 31.05
N VAL A 388 -9.17 -27.77 31.95
CA VAL A 388 -8.90 -28.82 32.95
C VAL A 388 -8.81 -30.21 32.29
N VAL A 389 -9.56 -30.43 31.21
CA VAL A 389 -9.56 -31.71 30.48
C VAL A 389 -8.31 -31.87 29.58
N GLN A 390 -7.75 -30.80 29.05
CA GLN A 390 -6.53 -30.89 28.21
C GLN A 390 -5.23 -30.99 29.01
N LEU A 391 -5.18 -30.45 30.24
CA LEU A 391 -4.02 -30.60 31.14
C LEU A 391 -4.01 -31.94 31.90
N GLY A 392 -5.15 -32.61 32.05
CA GLY A 392 -5.25 -33.94 32.67
C GLY A 392 -4.81 -35.12 31.78
N ASN A 393 -4.67 -34.90 30.47
CA ASN A 393 -4.30 -35.93 29.49
C ASN A 393 -2.83 -35.85 29.03
N LEU A 394 -2.00 -35.08 29.76
CA LEU A 394 -0.57 -34.89 29.48
C LEU A 394 0.32 -35.13 30.71
N VAL A 395 -0.12 -36.00 31.63
CA VAL A 395 0.77 -36.64 32.62
C VAL A 395 1.29 -37.95 32.05
#